data_AF-A0A559J4D4-F1
#
_entry.id   AF-A0A559J4D4-F1
#
_cell.length_a   1.000
_cell.length_b   1.000
_cell.length_c   1.000
_cell.angle_alpha   90.00
_cell.angle_beta   90.00
_cell.angle_gamma   90.00
#
_symmetry.space_group_name_H-M   'P 1'
#
loop_
_entity.id
_entity.type
_entity.pdbx_description
1 polymer ?
#
loop_
_entity_poly.entity_id
_entity_poly.type
_entity_poly.pdbx_seq_one_letter_code
_entity_poly.pdbx_strand_id
1 'polypeptide(L)'
;MMLVVLVSILMAGCNMQRLGADEYYVKIKGEGKLEEGFRYYTLKGYTSDGEDKEITFMSLKDNAGKLREDAYLRIYAKPKDKKAKQINEVTSYEEVKAEDVPSKAKEKLDAQ
;
A
#
# COMPACT_ATOMS: atom_id res chain seq x y z
N MET A 1 19.96 -38.57 25.69
CA MET A 1 20.05 -37.77 24.45
C MET A 1 18.84 -36.84 24.44
N MET A 2 19.02 -35.58 24.82
CA MET A 2 17.91 -34.62 25.00
C MET A 2 17.72 -33.85 23.69
N LEU A 3 16.61 -34.11 22.99
CA LEU A 3 16.24 -33.38 21.78
C LEU A 3 15.69 -32.01 22.21
N VAL A 4 16.54 -31.00 22.20
CA VAL A 4 16.09 -29.61 22.34
C VAL A 4 15.49 -29.21 20.99
N VAL A 5 14.17 -29.33 20.87
CA VAL A 5 13.43 -28.72 19.78
C VAL A 5 13.47 -27.22 20.04
N LEU A 6 14.48 -26.56 19.46
CA LEU A 6 14.50 -25.12 19.27
C LEU A 6 13.35 -24.79 18.32
N VAL A 7 12.16 -24.63 18.87
CA VAL A 7 11.06 -23.96 18.17
C VAL A 7 11.49 -22.52 18.02
N SER A 8 12.15 -22.22 16.90
CA SER A 8 12.44 -20.88 16.45
C SER A 8 11.09 -20.21 16.23
N ILE A 9 10.64 -19.45 17.24
CA ILE A 9 9.51 -18.54 17.08
C ILE A 9 9.96 -17.54 16.03
N LEU A 10 9.55 -17.78 14.78
CA LEU A 10 9.58 -16.76 13.75
C LEU A 10 8.71 -15.63 14.27
N MET A 11 9.35 -14.63 14.88
CA MET A 11 8.77 -13.31 15.07
C MET A 11 8.61 -12.70 13.67
N ALA A 12 7.67 -13.23 12.88
CA ALA A 12 6.96 -12.42 11.93
C ALA A 12 6.29 -11.36 12.81
N GLY A 13 6.89 -10.17 12.87
CA GLY A 13 6.34 -9.02 13.56
C GLY A 13 4.90 -8.88 13.11
N CYS A 14 3.98 -9.34 13.94
CA CYS A 14 2.57 -9.37 13.63
C CYS A 14 2.15 -7.91 13.60
N ASN A 15 2.18 -7.33 12.40
CA ASN A 15 2.01 -5.91 12.20
C ASN A 15 0.53 -5.60 12.49
N MET A 16 0.21 -5.39 13.76
CA MET A 16 -1.15 -5.25 14.30
C MET A 16 -1.95 -4.13 13.60
N GLN A 17 -1.24 -3.19 12.96
CA GLN A 17 -1.79 -2.15 12.11
C GLN A 17 -2.53 -2.69 10.87
N ARG A 18 -2.12 -3.86 10.36
CA ARG A 18 -2.70 -4.53 9.19
C ARG A 18 -3.95 -5.34 9.52
N LEU A 19 -4.16 -5.71 10.80
CA LEU A 19 -5.35 -6.46 11.21
C LEU A 19 -6.61 -5.60 10.98
N GLY A 20 -7.50 -6.07 10.11
CA GLY A 20 -8.73 -5.38 9.73
C GLY A 20 -8.56 -4.19 8.78
N ALA A 21 -7.36 -3.99 8.20
CA ALA A 21 -7.18 -3.01 7.13
C ALA A 21 -7.64 -3.61 5.79
N ASP A 22 -8.23 -2.78 4.94
CA ASP A 22 -8.47 -3.11 3.54
C ASP A 22 -7.20 -2.85 2.73
N GLU A 23 -6.97 -3.70 1.73
CA GLU A 23 -5.80 -3.62 0.85
C GLU A 23 -6.17 -3.01 -0.50
N TYR A 24 -5.31 -2.10 -0.97
CA TYR A 24 -5.42 -1.48 -2.27
C TYR A 24 -4.07 -1.46 -2.97
N TYR A 25 -4.09 -1.43 -4.29
CA TYR A 25 -2.89 -1.47 -5.13
C TYR A 25 -2.84 -0.22 -6.00
N VAL A 26 -1.73 0.50 -5.94
CA VAL A 26 -1.46 1.69 -6.76
C VAL A 26 -0.15 1.53 -7.52
N LYS A 27 -0.01 2.28 -8.61
CA LYS A 27 1.25 2.43 -9.34
C LYS A 27 1.66 3.89 -9.24
N ILE A 28 2.87 4.15 -8.77
CA ILE A 28 3.37 5.51 -8.62
C ILE A 28 3.47 6.17 -9.99
N LYS A 29 2.80 7.31 -10.12
CA LYS A 29 2.86 8.18 -11.30
C LYS A 29 3.09 9.61 -10.88
N GLY A 30 4.00 10.28 -11.58
CA GLY A 30 4.35 11.66 -11.33
C GLY A 30 5.06 11.89 -9.99
N GLU A 31 5.21 13.15 -9.65
CA GLU A 31 6.11 13.53 -8.56
C GLU A 31 5.41 13.59 -7.19
N GLY A 32 4.08 13.66 -7.14
CA GLY A 32 3.35 14.01 -5.92
C GLY A 32 3.46 15.51 -5.57
N LYS A 33 2.61 15.97 -4.66
CA LYS A 33 2.49 17.38 -4.25
C LYS A 33 3.24 17.61 -2.93
N LEU A 34 4.03 18.68 -2.85
CA LEU A 34 4.69 19.09 -1.60
C LEU A 34 3.80 20.10 -0.88
N GLU A 35 3.37 19.77 0.34
CA GLU A 35 2.57 20.64 1.21
C GLU A 35 3.11 20.57 2.64
N GLU A 36 3.39 21.73 3.24
CA GLU A 36 3.85 21.85 4.64
C GLU A 36 5.07 20.96 4.99
N GLY A 37 5.95 20.72 4.02
CA GLY A 37 7.14 19.88 4.20
C GLY A 37 6.90 18.38 4.04
N PHE A 38 5.68 17.96 3.69
CA PHE A 38 5.31 16.58 3.38
C PHE A 38 4.96 16.41 1.91
N ARG A 39 5.25 15.23 1.35
CA ARG A 39 4.89 14.90 -0.03
C ARG A 39 3.68 13.97 -0.05
N TYR A 40 2.62 14.38 -0.72
CA TYR A 40 1.38 13.62 -0.87
C TYR A 40 1.19 13.13 -2.30
N TYR A 41 0.63 11.93 -2.43
CA TYR A 41 0.23 11.33 -3.68
C TYR A 41 -1.27 11.08 -3.64
N THR A 42 -1.98 11.50 -4.69
CA THR A 42 -3.37 11.13 -4.94
C THR A 42 -3.38 10.32 -6.23
N LEU A 43 -3.60 9.02 -6.12
CA LEU A 43 -3.47 8.07 -7.22
C LEU A 43 -4.72 7.19 -7.34
N LYS A 44 -5.01 6.75 -8.56
CA LYS A 44 -6.03 5.73 -8.77
C LYS A 44 -5.48 4.37 -8.37
N GLY A 45 -6.14 3.75 -7.40
CA GLY A 45 -5.83 2.43 -6.89
C GLY A 45 -6.97 1.45 -7.11
N TYR A 46 -6.68 0.17 -6.88
CA TYR A 46 -7.65 -0.89 -7.06
C TYR A 46 -7.60 -1.89 -5.92
N THR A 47 -8.75 -2.45 -5.56
CA THR A 47 -8.80 -3.64 -4.71
C THR A 47 -8.27 -4.86 -5.48
N SER A 48 -8.04 -5.98 -4.79
CA SER A 48 -7.67 -7.26 -5.43
C SER A 48 -8.68 -7.72 -6.50
N ASP A 49 -9.95 -7.32 -6.37
CA ASP A 49 -11.02 -7.59 -7.33
C ASP A 49 -11.07 -6.59 -8.50
N GLY A 50 -10.23 -5.57 -8.47
CA GLY A 50 -10.16 -4.53 -9.49
C GLY A 50 -11.16 -3.40 -9.31
N GLU A 51 -11.80 -3.24 -8.14
CA GLU A 51 -12.67 -2.08 -7.89
C GLU A 51 -11.83 -0.81 -7.74
N ASP A 52 -12.20 0.26 -8.45
CA ASP A 52 -11.41 1.49 -8.45
C ASP A 52 -11.68 2.37 -7.23
N LYS A 53 -10.61 2.98 -6.72
CA LYS A 53 -10.60 3.96 -5.64
C LYS A 53 -9.60 5.06 -5.98
N GLU A 54 -9.88 6.28 -5.53
CA GLU A 54 -8.89 7.35 -5.47
C GLU A 54 -8.26 7.35 -4.08
N ILE A 55 -6.94 7.24 -4.01
CA ILE A 55 -6.23 7.04 -2.74
C ILE A 55 -5.24 8.17 -2.55
N THR A 56 -5.39 8.90 -1.43
CA THR A 56 -4.44 9.93 -1.03
C THR A 56 -3.61 9.45 0.15
N PHE A 57 -2.28 9.52 0.01
CA PHE A 57 -1.35 9.14 1.07
C PHE A 57 -0.09 9.99 1.08
N MET A 58 0.51 10.10 2.25
CA MET A 58 1.79 10.78 2.45
C MET A 58 2.95 9.83 2.13
N SER A 59 4.00 10.33 1.47
CA SER A 59 5.28 9.64 1.31
C SER A 59 5.98 9.50 2.66
N LEU A 60 6.33 8.26 3.01
CA LEU A 60 7.14 7.89 4.18
C LEU A 60 8.65 7.93 3.90
N LYS A 61 9.10 8.41 2.72
CA LYS A 61 10.53 8.64 2.48
C LYS A 61 11.04 9.83 3.29
N ASP A 62 12.29 9.71 3.73
CA ASP A 62 13.01 10.80 4.40
C ASP A 62 12.95 12.10 3.60
N ASN A 63 12.84 13.23 4.32
CA ASN A 63 12.83 14.59 3.77
C ASN A 63 11.79 14.81 2.64
N ALA A 64 10.60 14.18 2.74
CA ALA A 64 9.55 14.26 1.73
C ALA A 64 10.02 13.85 0.31
N GLY A 65 10.93 12.86 0.28
CA GLY A 65 11.49 12.31 -0.94
C GLY A 65 10.40 11.72 -1.86
N LYS A 66 10.65 11.84 -3.17
CA LYS A 66 9.80 11.25 -4.21
C LYS A 66 9.87 9.72 -4.16
N LEU A 67 8.72 9.10 -4.30
CA LEU A 67 8.61 7.66 -4.52
C LEU A 67 9.12 7.32 -5.92
N ARG A 68 9.60 6.10 -6.10
CA ARG A 68 10.13 5.65 -7.39
C ARG A 68 8.98 5.57 -8.40
N GLU A 69 9.13 6.23 -9.54
CA GLU A 69 8.17 6.16 -10.63
C GLU A 69 7.98 4.71 -11.10
N ASP A 70 6.76 4.39 -11.51
CA ASP A 70 6.32 3.04 -11.92
C ASP A 70 6.38 1.95 -10.84
N ALA A 71 6.78 2.26 -9.60
CA ALA A 71 6.71 1.30 -8.50
C ALA A 71 5.25 0.95 -8.17
N TYR A 72 5.00 -0.33 -7.90
CA TYR A 72 3.72 -0.79 -7.37
C TYR A 72 3.76 -0.74 -5.85
N LEU A 73 2.70 -0.19 -5.24
CA LEU A 73 2.54 -0.21 -3.79
C LEU A 73 1.29 -0.99 -3.40
N ARG A 74 1.39 -1.74 -2.31
CA ARG A 74 0.25 -2.22 -1.55
C ARG A 74 -0.02 -1.23 -0.42
N ILE A 75 -1.19 -0.60 -0.48
CA ILE A 75 -1.69 0.36 0.50
C ILE A 75 -2.58 -0.39 1.49
N TYR A 76 -2.35 -0.16 2.77
CA TYR A 76 -3.23 -0.58 3.85
C TYR A 76 -4.03 0.64 4.35
N ALA A 77 -5.35 0.54 4.34
CA ALA A 77 -6.21 1.62 4.80
C ALA A 77 -7.38 1.10 5.64
N LYS A 78 -7.91 1.96 6.51
CA LYS A 78 -9.07 1.67 7.36
C LYS A 78 -10.17 2.71 7.10
N PRO A 79 -10.78 2.71 5.90
CA PRO A 79 -11.83 3.67 5.60
C PRO A 79 -13.04 3.46 6.53
N LYS A 80 -13.67 4.55 6.95
CA LYS A 80 -14.91 4.47 7.76
C LYS A 80 -16.07 3.85 6.99
N ASP A 81 -16.10 4.06 5.67
CA ASP A 81 -17.05 3.46 4.74
C ASP A 81 -16.30 2.74 3.60
N LYS A 82 -16.49 1.41 3.49
CA LYS A 82 -15.87 0.60 2.43
C LYS A 82 -16.35 0.97 1.02
N LYS A 83 -17.53 1.60 0.91
CA LYS A 83 -18.07 2.08 -0.37
C LYS A 83 -17.52 3.44 -0.78
N ALA A 84 -16.77 4.11 0.09
CA ALA A 84 -16.14 5.39 -0.25
C ALA A 84 -15.28 5.24 -1.51
N LYS A 85 -15.43 6.18 -2.44
CA LYS A 85 -14.61 6.23 -3.67
C LYS A 85 -13.23 6.82 -3.41
N GLN A 86 -13.13 7.68 -2.39
CA GLN A 86 -11.89 8.31 -1.96
C GLN A 86 -11.46 7.71 -0.63
N ILE A 87 -10.18 7.36 -0.54
CA ILE A 87 -9.56 6.76 0.64
C ILE A 87 -8.43 7.69 1.08
N ASN A 88 -8.56 8.27 2.27
CA ASN A 88 -7.55 9.16 2.84
C ASN A 88 -6.98 8.58 4.15
N GLU A 89 -7.66 7.60 4.75
CA GLU A 89 -7.27 6.93 6.00
C GLU A 89 -6.27 5.79 5.78
N VAL A 90 -5.17 6.10 5.09
CA VAL A 90 -4.06 5.17 4.85
C VAL A 90 -3.26 5.01 6.14
N THR A 91 -3.10 3.76 6.59
CA THR A 91 -2.34 3.44 7.81
C THR A 91 -0.88 3.17 7.50
N SER A 92 -0.60 2.50 6.38
CA SER A 92 0.76 2.19 5.94
C SER A 92 0.74 1.77 4.46
N TYR A 93 1.92 1.70 3.85
CA TYR A 93 2.08 1.07 2.55
C TYR A 93 3.42 0.36 2.46
N GLU A 94 3.52 -0.58 1.53
CA GLU A 94 4.78 -1.24 1.18
C GLU A 94 4.94 -1.30 -0.34
N GLU A 95 6.18 -1.19 -0.81
CA GLU A 95 6.50 -1.44 -2.21
C GLU A 95 6.46 -2.95 -2.47
N VAL A 96 5.74 -3.34 -3.52
CA VAL A 96 5.57 -4.74 -3.92
C VAL A 96 6.02 -4.93 -5.35
N LYS A 97 6.40 -6.16 -5.71
CA LYS A 97 6.73 -6.46 -7.09
C LYS A 97 5.45 -6.57 -7.92
N ALA A 98 5.57 -6.38 -9.23
CA ALA A 98 4.46 -6.55 -10.16
C ALA A 98 3.82 -7.95 -10.10
N GLU A 99 4.61 -8.99 -9.78
CA GLU A 99 4.13 -10.37 -9.60
C GLU A 99 3.27 -10.57 -8.34
N ASP A 100 3.40 -9.69 -7.34
CA ASP A 100 2.65 -9.74 -6.08
C ASP A 100 1.35 -8.92 -6.13
N VAL A 101 1.09 -8.24 -7.26
CA VAL A 101 -0.14 -7.48 -7.49
C VAL A 101 -1.20 -8.40 -8.10
N PRO A 102 -2.42 -8.47 -7.52
CA PRO A 102 -3.51 -9.28 -8.07
C PRO A 102 -3.78 -8.99 -9.54
N SER A 103 -3.95 -10.02 -10.37
CA SER A 103 -4.04 -9.88 -11.84
C SER A 103 -5.03 -8.82 -12.29
N LYS A 104 -6.25 -8.80 -11.71
CA LYS A 104 -7.30 -7.82 -12.04
C LYS A 104 -6.89 -6.38 -11.73
N ALA A 105 -6.22 -6.16 -10.59
CA ALA A 105 -5.71 -4.85 -10.22
C ALA A 105 -4.57 -4.44 -11.15
N LYS A 106 -3.64 -5.37 -11.42
CA LYS A 106 -2.48 -5.14 -12.28
C LYS A 106 -2.87 -4.76 -13.70
N GLU A 107 -3.80 -5.48 -14.32
CA GLU A 107 -4.30 -5.16 -15.66
C GLU A 107 -4.85 -3.73 -15.74
N LYS A 108 -5.61 -3.30 -14.72
CA LYS A 108 -6.12 -1.93 -14.66
C LYS A 108 -5.03 -0.91 -14.39
N LEU A 109 -4.04 -1.23 -13.55
CA LEU A 109 -2.90 -0.38 -13.23
C LEU A 109 -1.99 -0.13 -14.44
N ASP A 110 -1.79 -1.16 -15.27
CA ASP A 110 -0.97 -1.11 -16.46
C ASP A 110 -1.68 -0.40 -17.63
N ALA A 111 -3.02 -0.35 -17.60
CA ALA A 111 -3.85 0.37 -18.59
C ALA A 111 -4.04 1.87 -18.27
N GLN A 112 -3.49 2.36 -17.16
CA GLN A 112 -3.59 3.78 -16.77
C GLN A 112 -2.63 4.68 -17.54
#